data_AF-A0A382ILR3-F1
#
_entry.id   AF-A0A382ILR3-F1
#
_cell.length_a   1.000
_cell.length_b   1.000
_cell.length_c   1.000
_cell.angle_alpha   90.00
_cell.angle_beta   90.00
_cell.angle_gamma   90.00
#
_symmetry.space_group_name_H-M   'P 1'
#
loop_
_entity.id
_entity.type
_entity.pdbx_description
1 polymer ?
#
loop_
_entity_poly.entity_id
_entity_poly.type
_entity_poly.pdbx_seq_one_letter_code
_entity_poly.pdbx_strand_id
1 'polypeptide(L)'
;MLRKIIFWTHFVVAVVVSVVILMLSVTGVLLTYDRQLTDWAHRQYQAPARSSQTTPLSIDELLERVAGDESAIALTAITVRADPREPAALNVGRGDYLYASRYTGALLNDGDSPMRHFLRSTMYWHRWFALQGADRDFGRAITGAANLGFFLLLVSGVYLVWPRTWTLHSVLPIIMFRRDLRKRARDLNWHNVIGFWLFAPLLIIVTSGLVISYGWAGDLVYRVVGETPPVSTSLRDVGTSVQAKHASITPCSFQTLVERVAKTVPDWKSITLTVPESNDAPVVFTVDRSNGG
;
A
#
# COMPACT_ATOMS: atom_id res chain seq x y z
N MET A 1 10.53 43.22 1.72
CA MET A 1 10.79 42.57 0.42
C MET A 1 10.70 41.05 0.49
N LEU A 2 11.27 40.41 1.52
CA LEU A 2 11.25 38.95 1.73
C LEU A 2 9.86 38.30 1.64
N ARG A 3 8.85 38.79 2.36
CA ARG A 3 7.47 38.24 2.31
C ARG A 3 6.86 38.24 0.90
N LYS A 4 7.21 39.24 0.07
CA LYS A 4 6.75 39.33 -1.32
C LYS A 4 7.41 38.25 -2.18
N ILE A 5 8.71 38.01 -2.00
CA ILE A 5 9.46 36.95 -2.70
C ILE A 5 8.89 35.58 -2.32
N ILE A 6 8.67 35.32 -1.04
CA ILE A 6 8.09 34.07 -0.55
C ILE A 6 6.68 33.87 -1.11
N PHE A 7 5.85 34.91 -1.15
CA PHE A 7 4.52 34.83 -1.73
C PHE A 7 4.54 34.43 -3.21
N TRP A 8 5.38 35.07 -4.03
CA TRP A 8 5.49 34.74 -5.45
C TRP A 8 6.08 33.35 -5.68
N THR A 9 7.08 32.97 -4.90
CA THR A 9 7.69 31.64 -4.96
C THR A 9 6.67 30.57 -4.58
N HIS A 10 5.97 30.75 -3.46
CA HIS A 10 4.88 29.86 -3.02
C HIS A 10 3.81 29.75 -4.10
N PHE A 11 3.37 30.86 -4.70
CA PHE A 11 2.36 30.85 -5.75
C PHE A 11 2.83 30.07 -7.00
N VAL A 12 4.03 30.35 -7.51
CA VAL A 12 4.55 29.67 -8.70
C VAL A 12 4.74 28.17 -8.45
N VAL A 13 5.35 27.81 -7.32
CA VAL A 13 5.54 26.40 -6.93
C VAL A 13 4.18 25.72 -6.74
N ALA A 14 3.22 26.38 -6.11
CA ALA A 14 1.87 25.83 -5.93
C ALA A 14 1.20 25.54 -7.26
N VAL A 15 1.27 26.45 -8.23
CA VAL A 15 0.68 26.24 -9.56
C VAL A 15 1.34 25.04 -10.25
N VAL A 16 2.68 24.98 -10.28
CA VAL A 16 3.41 23.91 -10.96
C VAL A 16 3.15 22.54 -10.33
N VAL A 17 3.17 22.48 -8.99
CA VAL A 17 3.09 21.22 -8.25
C VAL A 17 1.63 20.76 -8.06
N SER A 18 0.64 21.66 -8.13
CA SER A 18 -0.77 21.35 -7.85
C SER A 18 -1.35 20.21 -8.70
N VAL A 19 -1.01 20.14 -9.99
CA VAL A 19 -1.53 19.12 -10.90
C VAL A 19 -1.02 17.74 -10.49
N VAL A 20 0.26 17.63 -10.14
CA VAL A 20 0.87 16.37 -9.69
C VAL A 20 0.30 15.97 -8.33
N ILE A 21 0.18 16.90 -7.38
CA ILE A 21 -0.41 16.61 -6.06
C ILE A 21 -1.88 16.23 -6.16
N LEU A 22 -2.65 16.84 -7.06
CA LEU A 22 -4.03 16.45 -7.32
C LEU A 22 -4.10 15.01 -7.83
N MET A 23 -3.25 14.64 -8.79
CA MET A 23 -3.14 13.27 -9.28
C MET A 23 -2.78 12.30 -8.15
N LEU A 24 -1.76 12.63 -7.33
CA LEU A 24 -1.36 11.80 -6.19
C LEU A 24 -2.48 11.66 -5.15
N SER A 25 -3.25 12.72 -4.92
CA SER A 25 -4.36 12.71 -3.96
C SER A 25 -5.51 11.83 -4.43
N VAL A 26 -5.93 11.97 -5.70
CA VAL A 26 -7.00 11.16 -6.30
C VAL A 26 -6.59 9.69 -6.32
N THR A 27 -5.42 9.39 -6.89
CA THR A 27 -4.91 8.02 -6.96
C THR A 27 -4.69 7.41 -5.58
N GLY A 28 -4.19 8.19 -4.61
CA GLY A 28 -4.02 7.75 -3.22
C GLY A 28 -5.33 7.35 -2.56
N VAL A 29 -6.38 8.18 -2.68
CA VAL A 29 -7.72 7.84 -2.17
C VAL A 29 -8.24 6.57 -2.81
N LEU A 30 -8.11 6.41 -4.13
CA LEU A 30 -8.54 5.17 -4.81
C LEU A 30 -7.81 3.93 -4.27
N LEU A 31 -6.50 4.04 -4.05
CA LEU A 31 -5.68 2.94 -3.53
C LEU A 31 -5.99 2.60 -2.06
N THR A 32 -6.48 3.55 -1.25
CA THR A 32 -6.99 3.20 0.09
C THR A 32 -8.19 2.24 0.05
N TYR A 33 -8.90 2.19 -1.09
CA TYR A 33 -10.02 1.29 -1.33
C TYR A 33 -9.67 0.04 -2.15
N ASP A 34 -8.38 -0.23 -2.41
CA ASP A 34 -7.91 -1.35 -3.24
C ASP A 34 -8.53 -2.68 -2.83
N ARG A 35 -8.53 -2.96 -1.52
CA ARG A 35 -9.17 -4.15 -0.95
C ARG A 35 -10.68 -4.17 -1.18
N GLN A 36 -11.41 -3.12 -0.83
CA GLN A 36 -12.87 -3.12 -0.95
C GLN A 36 -13.31 -3.26 -2.41
N LEU A 37 -12.57 -2.64 -3.33
CA LEU A 37 -12.82 -2.73 -4.78
C LEU A 37 -12.51 -4.13 -5.31
N THR A 38 -11.41 -4.73 -4.84
CA THR A 38 -11.04 -6.11 -5.16
C THR A 38 -12.07 -7.09 -4.60
N ASP A 39 -12.42 -7.01 -3.32
CA ASP A 39 -13.44 -7.86 -2.69
C ASP A 39 -14.79 -7.72 -3.41
N TRP A 40 -15.19 -6.51 -3.80
CA TRP A 40 -16.40 -6.27 -4.59
C TRP A 40 -16.34 -6.96 -5.96
N ALA A 41 -15.22 -6.82 -6.68
CA ALA A 41 -15.02 -7.49 -7.97
C ALA A 41 -15.00 -9.02 -7.82
N HIS A 42 -14.50 -9.54 -6.69
CA HIS A 42 -14.39 -10.98 -6.45
C HIS A 42 -15.68 -11.66 -5.99
N ARG A 43 -16.75 -10.90 -5.68
CA ARG A 43 -18.05 -11.49 -5.29
C ARG A 43 -18.59 -12.48 -6.32
N GLN A 44 -18.34 -12.24 -7.61
CA GLN A 44 -18.76 -13.13 -8.69
C GLN A 44 -18.02 -14.47 -8.73
N TYR A 45 -16.86 -14.55 -8.08
CA TYR A 45 -16.00 -15.74 -8.01
C TYR A 45 -16.19 -16.53 -6.71
N GLN A 46 -17.05 -16.05 -5.79
CA GLN A 46 -17.36 -16.80 -4.59
C GLN A 46 -18.08 -18.09 -4.97
N ALA A 47 -17.65 -19.20 -4.38
CA ALA A 47 -18.33 -20.46 -4.58
C ALA A 47 -19.81 -20.31 -4.15
N PRO A 48 -20.79 -20.80 -4.94
CA PRO A 48 -22.19 -20.84 -4.52
C PRO A 48 -22.29 -21.49 -3.16
N ALA A 49 -23.30 -21.13 -2.36
CA ALA A 49 -23.62 -21.84 -1.13
C ALA A 49 -24.07 -23.27 -1.46
N ARG A 50 -23.12 -24.16 -1.78
CA ARG A 50 -23.38 -25.58 -1.93
C ARG A 50 -23.70 -26.15 -0.55
N SER A 51 -24.59 -27.14 -0.56
CA SER A 51 -25.09 -27.84 0.61
C SER A 51 -23.95 -28.30 1.51
N SER A 52 -24.23 -28.33 2.81
CA SER A 52 -23.36 -28.43 3.97
C SER A 52 -22.45 -29.68 4.08
N GLN A 53 -22.15 -30.38 2.99
CA GLN A 53 -21.44 -31.67 2.98
C GLN A 53 -20.16 -31.68 2.12
N THR A 54 -19.78 -30.59 1.47
CA THR A 54 -18.49 -30.54 0.74
C THR A 54 -17.47 -29.77 1.57
N THR A 55 -16.46 -30.48 2.08
CA THR A 55 -15.27 -29.86 2.65
C THR A 55 -14.43 -29.24 1.54
N PRO A 56 -13.82 -28.06 1.75
CA PRO A 56 -12.81 -27.55 0.83
C PRO A 56 -11.71 -28.59 0.61
N LEU A 57 -11.10 -28.57 -0.58
CA LEU A 57 -9.91 -29.35 -0.89
C LEU A 57 -8.79 -29.01 0.10
N SER A 58 -8.00 -30.01 0.47
CA SER A 58 -6.77 -29.76 1.22
C SER A 58 -5.82 -28.88 0.40
N ILE A 59 -4.94 -28.13 1.09
CA ILE A 59 -3.97 -27.26 0.39
C ILE A 59 -3.06 -28.08 -0.53
N ASP A 60 -2.71 -29.30 -0.12
CA ASP A 60 -1.92 -30.24 -0.89
C ASP A 60 -2.65 -30.65 -2.19
N GLU A 61 -3.92 -31.05 -2.10
CA GLU A 61 -4.75 -31.41 -3.27
C GLU A 61 -5.05 -30.22 -4.19
N LEU A 62 -5.13 -29.01 -3.63
CA LEU A 62 -5.31 -27.78 -4.41
C LEU A 62 -4.04 -27.48 -5.21
N LEU A 63 -2.87 -27.59 -4.58
CA LEU A 63 -1.57 -27.43 -5.22
C LEU A 63 -1.36 -28.44 -6.35
N GLU A 64 -1.67 -29.72 -6.09
CA GLU A 64 -1.55 -30.78 -7.10
C GLU A 64 -2.47 -30.53 -8.30
N ARG A 65 -3.73 -30.12 -8.09
CA ARG A 65 -4.66 -29.82 -9.19
C ARG A 65 -4.24 -28.60 -10.00
N VAL A 66 -3.76 -27.56 -9.34
CA VAL A 66 -3.27 -26.34 -10.01
C VAL A 66 -2.00 -26.63 -10.80
N ALA A 67 -1.08 -27.43 -10.25
CA ALA A 67 0.13 -27.86 -10.96
C ALA A 67 -0.16 -28.79 -12.15
N GLY A 68 -1.26 -29.57 -12.06
CA GLY A 68 -1.72 -30.44 -13.15
C GLY A 68 -2.36 -29.69 -14.32
N ASP A 69 -3.10 -28.61 -14.06
CA ASP A 69 -3.75 -27.79 -15.09
C ASP A 69 -2.75 -26.86 -15.82
N GLU A 70 -1.75 -26.32 -15.13
CA GLU A 70 -0.66 -25.53 -15.74
C GLU A 70 0.70 -25.84 -15.09
N SER A 71 1.38 -26.86 -15.63
CA SER A 71 2.72 -27.32 -15.21
C SER A 71 3.86 -26.29 -15.31
N ALA A 72 3.59 -25.07 -15.79
CA ALA A 72 4.58 -24.01 -16.04
C ALA A 72 4.48 -22.79 -15.09
N ILE A 73 3.51 -22.75 -14.17
CA ILE A 73 3.36 -21.65 -13.21
C ILE A 73 4.36 -21.83 -12.05
N ALA A 74 5.34 -20.93 -11.94
CA ALA A 74 6.22 -20.84 -10.78
C ALA A 74 5.47 -20.24 -9.57
N LEU A 75 4.72 -21.07 -8.86
CA LEU A 75 4.00 -20.68 -7.65
C LEU A 75 4.99 -20.28 -6.56
N THR A 76 4.89 -19.02 -6.11
CA THR A 76 5.72 -18.49 -5.02
C THR A 76 4.99 -18.53 -3.68
N ALA A 77 3.67 -18.33 -3.68
CA ALA A 77 2.87 -18.35 -2.46
C ALA A 77 1.39 -18.65 -2.72
N ILE A 78 0.68 -19.12 -1.70
CA ILE A 78 -0.78 -19.31 -1.70
C ILE A 78 -1.37 -18.59 -0.51
N THR A 79 -2.35 -17.73 -0.76
CA THR A 79 -3.14 -17.08 0.28
C THR A 79 -4.53 -17.70 0.36
N VAL A 80 -4.88 -18.18 1.56
CA VAL A 80 -6.19 -18.76 1.87
C VAL A 80 -6.89 -17.86 2.88
N ARG A 81 -8.18 -17.62 2.66
CA ARG A 81 -9.02 -16.76 3.50
C ARG A 81 -9.89 -17.58 4.42
N ALA A 82 -10.27 -16.97 5.55
CA ALA A 82 -11.03 -17.63 6.61
C ALA A 82 -12.41 -18.11 6.17
N ASP A 83 -13.12 -17.39 5.29
CA ASP A 83 -14.43 -17.79 4.76
C ASP A 83 -14.26 -18.85 3.66
N PRO A 84 -14.76 -20.09 3.83
CA PRO A 84 -15.03 -21.16 2.87
C PRO A 84 -15.04 -20.87 1.39
N ARG A 85 -15.86 -19.87 1.10
CA ARG A 85 -16.39 -19.55 -0.22
C ARG A 85 -15.46 -18.67 -1.03
N GLU A 86 -14.52 -17.99 -0.37
CA GLU A 86 -13.52 -17.19 -1.05
C GLU A 86 -12.54 -18.09 -1.81
N PRO A 87 -12.13 -17.70 -3.03
CA PRO A 87 -11.13 -18.40 -3.80
C PRO A 87 -9.76 -18.33 -3.11
N ALA A 88 -8.91 -19.32 -3.37
CA ALA A 88 -7.50 -19.25 -2.99
C ALA A 88 -6.76 -18.35 -3.99
N ALA A 89 -5.95 -17.42 -3.48
CA ALA A 89 -5.09 -16.58 -4.31
C ALA A 89 -3.71 -17.23 -4.43
N LEU A 90 -3.25 -17.43 -5.66
CA LEU A 90 -2.01 -18.09 -6.03
C LEU A 90 -1.05 -17.03 -6.57
N ASN A 91 0.06 -16.78 -5.89
CA ASN A 91 1.08 -15.83 -6.35
C ASN A 91 2.03 -16.52 -7.34
N VAL A 92 2.11 -15.99 -8.56
CA VAL A 92 2.88 -16.56 -9.69
C VAL A 92 4.20 -15.81 -9.92
N GLY A 93 4.61 -14.98 -8.96
CA GLY A 93 5.81 -14.14 -9.08
C GLY A 93 5.52 -12.78 -9.72
N ARG A 94 6.45 -11.83 -9.54
CA ARG A 94 6.33 -10.41 -9.98
C ARG A 94 5.09 -9.66 -9.48
N GLY A 95 4.39 -10.21 -8.48
CA GLY A 95 3.18 -9.63 -7.90
C GLY A 95 1.89 -9.99 -8.63
N ASP A 96 1.94 -10.93 -9.57
CA ASP A 96 0.75 -11.46 -10.26
C ASP A 96 0.11 -12.60 -9.49
N TYR A 97 -1.23 -12.59 -9.47
CA TYR A 97 -2.05 -13.52 -8.71
C TYR A 97 -3.00 -14.24 -9.66
N LEU A 98 -3.17 -15.54 -9.49
CA LEU A 98 -4.26 -16.32 -10.07
C LEU A 98 -5.22 -16.73 -8.96
N TYR A 99 -6.47 -16.99 -9.32
CA TYR A 99 -7.49 -17.39 -8.36
C TYR A 99 -7.98 -18.80 -8.68
N ALA A 100 -7.97 -19.67 -7.68
CA ALA A 100 -8.42 -21.05 -7.78
C ALA A 100 -9.58 -21.34 -6.82
N SER A 101 -10.49 -22.21 -7.26
CA SER A 101 -11.65 -22.59 -6.47
C SER A 101 -11.19 -23.55 -5.40
N ARG A 102 -11.46 -23.23 -4.13
CA ARG A 102 -11.10 -24.13 -3.02
C ARG A 102 -11.85 -25.45 -3.00
N TYR A 103 -12.93 -25.58 -3.76
CA TYR A 103 -13.74 -26.80 -3.78
C TYR A 103 -13.48 -27.68 -5.00
N THR A 104 -13.13 -27.08 -6.14
CA THR A 104 -12.92 -27.83 -7.39
C THR A 104 -11.45 -27.87 -7.81
N GLY A 105 -10.61 -26.97 -7.30
CA GLY A 105 -9.23 -26.78 -7.76
C GLY A 105 -9.13 -26.11 -9.12
N ALA A 106 -10.26 -25.88 -9.80
CA ALA A 106 -10.31 -25.21 -11.09
C ALA A 106 -9.85 -23.75 -10.94
N LEU A 107 -8.97 -23.33 -11.84
CA LEU A 107 -8.61 -21.92 -12.00
C LEU A 107 -9.86 -21.15 -12.44
N LEU A 108 -10.27 -20.14 -11.65
CA LEU A 108 -11.39 -19.27 -12.02
C LEU A 108 -11.00 -18.25 -13.10
N ASN A 109 -9.74 -18.29 -13.53
CA ASN A 109 -9.09 -17.46 -14.53
C ASN A 109 -9.63 -16.02 -14.58
N ASP A 110 -9.10 -15.19 -13.69
CA ASP A 110 -8.92 -13.77 -14.02
C ASP A 110 -7.82 -13.17 -13.14
N GLY A 111 -6.59 -13.66 -13.30
CA GLY A 111 -5.43 -12.95 -12.74
C GLY A 111 -5.32 -11.51 -13.24
N ASP A 112 -6.07 -11.21 -14.30
CA ASP A 112 -6.18 -9.97 -15.04
C ASP A 112 -7.60 -9.37 -14.96
N SER A 113 -8.28 -9.54 -13.82
CA SER A 113 -9.59 -8.89 -13.61
C SER A 113 -9.50 -7.40 -13.96
N PRO A 114 -10.48 -6.82 -14.69
CA PRO A 114 -10.46 -5.41 -15.07
C PRO A 114 -10.23 -4.47 -13.88
N MET A 115 -10.75 -4.83 -12.71
CA MET A 115 -10.54 -4.08 -11.46
C MET A 115 -9.08 -4.11 -11.02
N ARG A 116 -8.43 -5.29 -11.06
CA ARG A 116 -7.02 -5.45 -10.68
C ARG A 116 -6.11 -4.69 -11.63
N HIS A 117 -6.37 -4.73 -12.94
CA HIS A 117 -5.65 -3.91 -13.92
C HIS A 117 -5.80 -2.41 -13.67
N PHE A 118 -7.02 -1.97 -13.36
CA PHE A 118 -7.28 -0.58 -13.01
C PHE A 118 -6.52 -0.13 -11.75
N LEU A 119 -6.55 -0.92 -10.68
CA LEU A 119 -5.86 -0.63 -9.43
C LEU A 119 -4.34 -0.64 -9.61
N ARG A 120 -3.80 -1.62 -10.35
CA ARG A 120 -2.38 -1.67 -10.72
C ARG A 120 -2.00 -0.43 -11.52
N SER A 121 -2.76 -0.07 -12.56
CA SER A 121 -2.51 1.14 -13.35
C SER A 121 -2.53 2.41 -12.48
N THR A 122 -3.50 2.51 -11.58
CA THR A 122 -3.61 3.60 -10.60
C THR A 122 -2.38 3.68 -9.70
N MET A 123 -1.86 2.54 -9.23
CA MET A 123 -0.62 2.46 -8.46
C MET A 123 0.61 2.91 -9.27
N TYR A 124 0.69 2.52 -10.55
CA TYR A 124 1.76 2.96 -11.45
C TYR A 124 1.72 4.48 -11.66
N TRP A 125 0.53 5.08 -11.84
CA TRP A 125 0.37 6.53 -11.86
C TRP A 125 0.81 7.18 -10.55
N HIS A 126 0.35 6.66 -9.41
CA HIS A 126 0.64 7.21 -8.09
C HIS A 126 2.15 7.20 -7.77
N ARG A 127 2.84 6.11 -8.10
CA ARG A 127 4.24 5.92 -7.68
C ARG A 127 5.26 6.40 -8.70
N TRP A 128 4.98 6.21 -9.99
CA TRP A 128 5.95 6.43 -11.08
C TRP A 128 5.39 7.27 -12.23
N PHE A 129 4.26 7.95 -12.03
CA PHE A 129 3.66 8.77 -13.09
C PHE A 129 3.37 7.95 -14.36
N ALA A 130 3.01 6.68 -14.18
CA ALA A 130 2.78 5.67 -15.23
C ALA A 130 3.98 5.37 -16.16
N LEU A 131 5.18 5.81 -15.80
CA LEU A 131 6.40 5.43 -16.47
C LEU A 131 6.81 4.00 -16.09
N GLN A 132 7.29 3.25 -17.08
CA GLN A 132 7.64 1.83 -16.96
C GLN A 132 9.09 1.59 -17.40
N GLY A 133 9.67 0.46 -16.99
CA GLY A 133 11.03 0.09 -17.39
C GLY A 133 12.08 1.06 -16.86
N ALA A 134 12.98 1.51 -17.75
CA ALA A 134 14.09 2.40 -17.41
C ALA A 134 13.67 3.79 -16.93
N ASP A 135 12.46 4.25 -17.29
CA ASP A 135 11.96 5.58 -16.93
C ASP A 135 11.30 5.63 -15.55
N ARG A 136 11.21 4.50 -14.85
CA ARG A 136 10.58 4.38 -13.54
C ARG A 136 11.27 5.25 -12.48
N ASP A 137 12.59 5.37 -12.55
CA ASP A 137 13.37 6.22 -11.64
C ASP A 137 13.10 7.70 -11.89
N PHE A 138 12.89 8.09 -13.15
CA PHE A 138 12.49 9.44 -13.50
C PHE A 138 11.07 9.75 -12.98
N GLY A 139 10.13 8.83 -13.15
CA GLY A 139 8.78 8.95 -12.59
C GLY A 139 8.78 9.08 -11.06
N ARG A 140 9.62 8.30 -10.38
CA ARG A 140 9.85 8.40 -8.94
C ARG A 140 10.45 9.76 -8.55
N ALA A 141 11.37 10.29 -9.34
CA ALA A 141 11.97 11.60 -9.09
C ALA A 141 10.92 12.72 -9.22
N ILE A 142 10.01 12.65 -10.21
CA ILE A 142 8.93 13.62 -10.37
C ILE A 142 7.99 13.61 -9.15
N THR A 143 7.48 12.44 -8.75
CA THR A 143 6.56 12.32 -7.61
C THR A 143 7.25 12.74 -6.31
N GLY A 144 8.52 12.36 -6.13
CA GLY A 144 9.34 12.80 -4.99
C GLY A 144 9.61 14.30 -4.97
N ALA A 145 9.88 14.93 -6.12
CA ALA A 145 10.09 16.37 -6.22
C ALA A 145 8.80 17.16 -5.98
N ALA A 146 7.66 16.65 -6.47
CA ALA A 146 6.35 17.22 -6.18
C ALA A 146 6.03 17.14 -4.67
N ASN A 147 6.30 16.01 -4.02
CA ASN A 147 6.10 15.86 -2.58
C ASN A 147 6.99 16.83 -1.78
N LEU A 148 8.26 17.00 -2.17
CA LEU A 148 9.16 17.98 -1.56
C LEU A 148 8.70 19.43 -1.81
N GLY A 149 8.27 19.75 -3.02
CA GLY A 149 7.68 21.05 -3.34
C GLY A 149 6.47 21.34 -2.47
N PHE A 150 5.60 20.35 -2.29
CA PHE A 150 4.42 20.47 -1.44
C PHE A 150 4.76 20.62 0.06
N PHE A 151 5.81 19.95 0.55
CA PHE A 151 6.35 20.19 1.88
C PHE A 151 6.77 21.65 2.08
N LEU A 152 7.54 22.19 1.13
CA LEU A 152 7.99 23.59 1.17
C LEU A 152 6.81 24.56 1.07
N LEU A 153 5.74 24.21 0.35
CA LEU A 153 4.50 24.98 0.33
C LEU A 153 3.82 25.03 1.69
N LEU A 154 3.77 23.91 2.43
CA LEU A 154 3.20 23.89 3.78
C LEU A 154 3.99 24.80 4.73
N VAL A 155 5.33 24.68 4.73
CA VAL A 155 6.20 25.51 5.58
C VAL A 155 6.10 26.99 5.23
N SER A 156 6.17 27.33 3.94
CA SER A 156 6.04 28.72 3.48
C SER A 156 4.61 29.27 3.68
N GLY A 157 3.59 28.42 3.61
CA GLY A 157 2.19 28.77 3.88
C GLY A 157 2.00 29.23 5.32
N VAL A 158 2.55 28.50 6.30
CA VAL A 158 2.53 28.91 7.71
C VAL A 158 3.19 30.27 7.89
N TYR A 159 4.35 30.49 7.28
CA TYR A 159 5.04 31.78 7.33
C TYR A 159 4.21 32.92 6.72
N LEU A 160 3.52 32.68 5.60
CA LEU A 160 2.71 33.70 4.91
C LEU A 160 1.43 34.05 5.68
N VAL A 161 0.82 33.06 6.31
CA VAL A 161 -0.41 33.18 7.10
C VAL A 161 -0.13 33.70 8.50
N TRP A 162 1.13 33.65 8.98
CA TRP A 162 1.51 34.11 10.30
C TRP A 162 1.05 35.56 10.57
N PRO A 163 0.18 35.78 11.57
CA PRO A 163 -0.35 37.11 11.85
C PRO A 163 0.75 37.99 12.43
N ARG A 164 0.84 39.24 11.97
CA ARG A 164 1.79 40.22 12.50
C ARG A 164 1.44 40.64 13.94
N THR A 165 0.17 40.54 14.29
CA THR A 165 -0.40 40.83 15.61
C THR A 165 -1.33 39.69 16.02
N TRP A 166 -1.11 39.11 17.19
CA TRP A 166 -1.90 38.00 17.74
C TRP A 166 -3.20 38.51 18.40
N THR A 167 -4.04 39.17 17.61
CA THR A 167 -5.38 39.62 18.04
C THR A 167 -6.45 38.74 17.43
N LEU A 168 -7.59 38.59 18.12
CA LEU A 168 -8.72 37.80 17.62
C LEU A 168 -9.14 38.21 16.20
N HIS A 169 -9.18 39.52 15.91
CA HIS A 169 -9.51 40.05 14.59
C HIS A 169 -8.51 39.63 13.47
N SER A 170 -7.24 39.39 13.81
CA SER A 170 -6.21 38.96 12.87
C SER A 170 -6.21 37.45 12.65
N VAL A 171 -6.63 36.68 13.66
CA VAL A 171 -6.62 35.21 13.65
C VAL A 171 -7.93 34.61 13.14
N LEU A 172 -9.07 35.24 13.45
CA LEU A 172 -10.39 34.80 12.99
C LEU A 172 -10.47 34.51 11.48
N PRO A 173 -9.91 35.35 10.58
CA PRO A 173 -9.90 35.09 9.14
C PRO A 173 -9.03 33.92 8.68
N ILE A 174 -8.16 33.39 9.55
CA ILE A 174 -7.29 32.26 9.28
C ILE A 174 -8.00 30.95 9.66
N ILE A 175 -8.80 30.96 10.72
CA ILE A 175 -9.41 29.75 11.30
C ILE A 175 -10.87 29.58 10.84
N MET A 176 -11.58 30.68 10.58
CA MET A 176 -13.02 30.69 10.29
C MET A 176 -13.34 31.23 8.90
N PHE A 177 -14.31 30.60 8.25
CA PHE A 177 -14.87 31.06 6.99
C PHE A 177 -15.64 32.37 7.18
N ARG A 178 -15.29 33.37 6.37
CA ARG A 178 -15.96 34.67 6.34
C ARG A 178 -16.93 34.75 5.16
N ARG A 179 -18.21 34.95 5.46
CA ARG A 179 -19.31 34.98 4.48
C ARG A 179 -19.54 36.37 3.87
N ASP A 180 -19.00 37.40 4.49
CA ASP A 180 -19.05 38.80 4.06
C ASP A 180 -18.11 39.11 2.87
N LEU A 181 -17.14 38.22 2.60
CA LEU A 181 -16.14 38.41 1.56
C LEU A 181 -16.67 38.01 0.17
N ARG A 182 -16.24 38.76 -0.85
CA ARG A 182 -16.63 38.53 -2.26
C ARG A 182 -15.40 38.25 -3.13
N LYS A 183 -15.59 37.40 -4.14
CA LYS A 183 -14.59 37.07 -5.18
C LYS A 183 -13.24 36.62 -4.58
N ARG A 184 -12.13 37.18 -5.05
CA ARG A 184 -10.75 36.86 -4.66
C ARG A 184 -10.50 36.88 -3.14
N ALA A 185 -11.15 37.79 -2.40
CA ALA A 185 -10.98 37.85 -0.96
C ALA A 185 -11.58 36.64 -0.23
N ARG A 186 -12.70 36.11 -0.76
CA ARG A 186 -13.33 34.89 -0.28
C ARG A 186 -12.43 33.69 -0.56
N ASP A 187 -11.93 33.56 -1.79
CA ASP A 187 -11.12 32.41 -2.18
C ASP A 187 -9.80 32.36 -1.40
N LEU A 188 -9.20 33.52 -1.08
CA LEU A 188 -8.04 33.61 -0.19
C LEU A 188 -8.37 33.22 1.26
N ASN A 189 -9.52 33.65 1.78
CA ASN A 189 -9.97 33.22 3.11
C ASN A 189 -10.21 31.70 3.14
N TRP A 190 -10.81 31.12 2.10
CA TRP A 190 -10.99 29.67 2.01
C TRP A 190 -9.66 28.93 1.98
N HIS A 191 -8.69 29.41 1.19
CA HIS A 191 -7.35 28.84 1.16
C HIS A 191 -6.67 28.86 2.54
N ASN A 192 -6.77 29.98 3.27
CA ASN A 192 -6.19 30.10 4.61
C ASN A 192 -6.87 29.15 5.61
N VAL A 193 -8.21 29.09 5.59
CA VAL A 193 -8.98 28.25 6.52
C VAL A 193 -8.75 26.78 6.26
N ILE A 194 -8.89 26.34 5.00
CA ILE A 194 -8.64 24.94 4.61
C ILE A 194 -7.18 24.58 4.88
N GLY A 195 -6.25 25.46 4.51
CA GLY A 195 -4.83 25.27 4.77
C GLY A 195 -4.51 25.13 6.25
N PHE A 196 -5.12 25.93 7.13
CA PHE A 196 -4.94 25.85 8.58
C PHE A 196 -5.43 24.52 9.15
N TRP A 197 -6.66 24.11 8.83
CA TRP A 197 -7.25 22.88 9.34
C TRP A 197 -6.58 21.62 8.79
N LEU A 198 -6.12 21.66 7.53
CA LEU A 198 -5.43 20.53 6.91
C LEU A 198 -3.91 20.55 7.12
N PHE A 199 -3.33 21.61 7.70
CA PHE A 199 -1.88 21.73 7.85
C PHE A 199 -1.28 20.53 8.60
N ALA A 200 -1.82 20.21 9.78
CA ALA A 200 -1.31 19.11 10.61
C ALA A 200 -1.40 17.74 9.90
N PRO A 201 -2.56 17.29 9.38
CA PRO A 201 -2.61 16.01 8.68
C PRO A 201 -1.76 15.99 7.41
N LEU A 202 -1.75 17.06 6.62
CA LEU A 202 -0.92 17.13 5.41
C LEU A 202 0.57 17.13 5.73
N LEU A 203 1.00 17.78 6.80
CA LEU A 203 2.39 17.77 7.22
C LEU A 203 2.86 16.35 7.56
N ILE A 204 2.04 15.57 8.27
CA ILE A 204 2.35 14.17 8.60
C ILE A 204 2.47 13.34 7.32
N ILE A 205 1.49 13.44 6.41
CA ILE A 205 1.46 12.68 5.15
C ILE A 205 2.66 13.00 4.26
N VAL A 206 2.99 14.28 4.13
CA VAL A 206 4.09 14.71 3.25
C VAL A 206 5.45 14.33 3.83
N THR A 207 5.60 14.45 5.15
CA THR A 207 6.84 14.06 5.84
C THR A 207 7.07 12.56 5.74
N SER A 208 6.04 11.72 5.90
CA SER A 208 6.18 10.28 5.69
C SER A 208 6.54 9.96 4.23
N GLY A 209 5.90 10.63 3.26
CA GLY A 209 6.25 10.52 1.85
C GLY A 209 7.70 10.91 1.54
N LEU A 210 8.26 11.91 2.23
CA LEU A 210 9.65 12.34 2.07
C LEU A 210 10.64 11.27 2.55
N VAL A 211 10.38 10.69 3.72
CA VAL A 211 11.19 9.60 4.30
C VAL A 211 11.23 8.38 3.37
N ILE A 212 10.10 8.04 2.75
CA ILE A 212 10.01 6.91 1.80
C ILE A 212 10.69 7.26 0.46
N SER A 213 10.58 8.51 0.02
CA SER A 213 11.10 8.94 -1.28
C SER A 213 12.62 9.08 -1.27
N TYR A 214 13.19 9.59 -0.17
CA TYR A 214 14.60 9.95 -0.07
C TYR A 214 15.28 9.31 1.14
N GLY A 215 16.31 8.48 0.88
CA GLY A 215 17.09 7.82 1.94
C GLY A 215 17.68 8.81 2.96
N TRP A 216 18.16 9.98 2.51
CA TRP A 216 18.70 11.01 3.39
C TRP A 216 17.69 11.54 4.41
N ALA A 217 16.40 11.58 4.04
CA ALA A 217 15.34 12.06 4.93
C ALA A 217 15.06 11.01 6.02
N GLY A 218 15.08 9.73 5.65
CA GLY A 218 15.06 8.63 6.62
C GLY A 218 16.25 8.68 7.58
N ASP A 219 17.46 8.85 7.05
CA ASP A 219 18.68 8.95 7.86
C ASP A 219 18.63 10.10 8.86
N LEU A 220 18.04 11.25 8.46
CA LEU A 220 17.84 12.39 9.35
C LEU A 220 16.92 12.05 10.53
N VAL A 221 15.82 11.33 10.27
CA VAL A 221 14.88 10.91 11.32
C VAL A 221 15.58 9.99 12.32
N TYR A 222 16.29 8.97 11.85
CA TYR A 222 17.06 8.06 12.73
C TYR A 222 18.09 8.83 13.56
N ARG A 223 18.82 9.77 12.96
CA ARG A 223 19.79 10.62 13.68
C ARG A 223 19.15 11.51 14.74
N VAL A 224 17.97 12.08 14.48
CA VAL A 224 17.24 12.90 15.46
C VAL A 224 16.76 12.07 16.65
N VAL A 225 16.37 10.82 16.42
CA VAL A 225 15.96 9.86 17.47
C VAL A 225 17.17 9.24 18.19
N GLY A 226 18.39 9.43 17.67
CA GLY A 226 19.61 8.90 18.25
C GLY A 226 19.89 7.43 17.88
N GLU A 227 19.21 6.91 16.86
CA GLU A 227 19.40 5.58 16.34
C GLU A 227 20.27 5.57 15.08
N THR A 228 20.89 4.44 14.79
CA THR A 228 21.60 4.25 13.51
C THR A 228 20.60 3.80 12.45
N PRO A 229 20.62 4.39 11.23
CA PRO A 229 19.72 3.96 10.17
C PRO A 229 19.92 2.46 9.89
N PRO A 230 18.85 1.67 9.79
CA PRO A 230 18.96 0.26 9.44
C PRO A 230 19.54 0.16 8.03
N VAL A 231 20.65 -0.57 7.89
CA VAL A 231 21.14 -0.98 6.56
C VAL A 231 20.03 -1.86 5.97
N SER A 232 19.56 -1.51 4.76
CA SER A 232 18.56 -2.31 4.06
C SER A 232 19.19 -3.65 3.65
N THR A 233 19.27 -4.59 4.59
CA THR A 233 19.64 -5.96 4.29
C THR A 233 18.48 -6.55 3.51
N SER A 234 18.68 -6.76 2.22
CA SER A 234 17.72 -7.53 1.43
C SER A 234 17.60 -8.90 2.11
N LEU A 235 16.38 -9.44 2.26
CA LEU A 235 16.21 -10.79 2.81
C LEU A 235 16.89 -11.87 1.94
N ARG A 236 17.42 -11.51 0.77
CA ARG A 236 18.31 -12.34 -0.06
C ARG A 236 19.75 -12.44 0.48
N ASP A 237 20.22 -11.45 1.24
CA ASP A 237 21.57 -11.42 1.81
C ASP A 237 21.63 -12.02 3.22
N VAL A 238 20.48 -12.30 3.84
CA VAL A 238 20.45 -13.12 5.05
C VAL A 238 20.59 -14.58 4.63
N GLY A 239 21.81 -14.95 4.22
CA GLY A 239 22.30 -16.31 4.25
C GLY A 239 22.37 -16.79 5.70
N THR A 240 21.22 -16.86 6.38
CA THR A 240 21.10 -17.64 7.59
C THR A 240 21.18 -19.09 7.12
N SER A 241 22.40 -19.62 7.08
CA SER A 241 22.59 -21.05 7.26
C SER A 241 22.05 -21.39 8.65
N VAL A 242 20.73 -21.54 8.74
CA VAL A 242 20.13 -22.28 9.85
C VAL A 242 20.72 -23.67 9.69
N GLN A 243 21.72 -24.01 10.49
CA GLN A 243 22.10 -25.39 10.69
C GLN A 243 20.87 -26.09 11.26
N ALA A 244 20.02 -26.60 10.36
CA ALA A 244 19.00 -27.55 10.69
C ALA A 244 19.72 -28.78 11.22
N LYS A 245 19.83 -28.84 12.54
CA LYS A 245 20.17 -30.06 13.25
C LYS A 245 19.21 -31.11 12.70
N HIS A 246 19.75 -32.15 12.06
CA HIS A 246 18.99 -33.19 11.37
C HIS A 246 17.93 -33.78 12.32
N ALA A 247 16.75 -33.19 12.32
CA ALA A 247 15.54 -33.78 12.87
C ALA A 247 14.90 -34.45 11.66
N SER A 248 14.70 -35.76 11.76
CA SER A 248 14.04 -36.56 10.73
C SER A 248 12.77 -35.85 10.26
N ILE A 249 12.82 -35.31 9.04
CA ILE A 249 11.71 -34.55 8.46
C ILE A 249 10.68 -35.58 8.02
N THR A 250 9.69 -35.85 8.88
CA THR A 250 8.49 -36.54 8.44
C THR A 250 7.76 -35.59 7.48
N PRO A 251 7.46 -36.01 6.23
CA PRO A 251 6.66 -35.19 5.33
C PRO A 251 5.33 -34.90 6.01
N CYS A 252 5.09 -33.65 6.35
CA CYS A 252 3.86 -33.20 6.97
C CYS A 252 3.06 -32.46 5.91
N SER A 253 1.79 -32.81 5.74
CA SER A 253 0.95 -32.15 4.74
C SER A 253 0.82 -30.66 5.04
N PHE A 254 0.81 -29.83 3.99
CA PHE A 254 0.61 -28.39 4.13
C PHE A 254 -0.70 -28.08 4.86
N GLN A 255 -1.73 -28.92 4.66
CA GLN A 255 -2.98 -28.86 5.41
C GLN A 255 -2.78 -28.97 6.93
N THR A 256 -1.97 -29.91 7.41
CA THR A 256 -1.71 -30.10 8.85
C THR A 256 -1.01 -28.89 9.46
N LEU A 257 -0.10 -28.27 8.68
CA LEU A 257 0.59 -27.05 9.10
C LEU A 257 -0.37 -25.86 9.17
N VAL A 258 -1.23 -25.67 8.16
CA VAL A 258 -2.27 -24.62 8.17
C VAL A 258 -3.24 -24.80 9.34
N GLU A 259 -3.66 -26.02 9.64
CA GLU A 259 -4.53 -26.31 10.78
C GLU A 259 -3.86 -26.01 12.12
N ARG A 260 -2.57 -26.32 12.26
CA ARG A 260 -1.80 -25.97 13.46
C ARG A 260 -1.72 -24.45 13.64
N VAL A 261 -1.47 -23.72 12.55
CA VAL A 261 -1.43 -22.26 12.54
C VAL A 261 -2.81 -21.69 12.91
N ALA A 262 -3.88 -22.18 12.30
CA ALA A 262 -5.25 -21.77 12.59
C ALA A 262 -5.67 -22.04 14.06
N LYS A 263 -5.20 -23.14 14.66
CA LYS A 263 -5.41 -23.42 16.10
C LYS A 263 -4.62 -22.48 17.00
N THR A 264 -3.44 -22.04 16.57
CA THR A 264 -2.57 -21.15 17.33
C THR A 264 -3.08 -19.70 17.30
N VAL A 265 -3.67 -19.29 16.17
CA VAL A 265 -4.23 -17.96 15.96
C VAL A 265 -5.70 -18.09 15.55
N PRO A 266 -6.65 -18.24 16.49
CA PRO A 266 -8.04 -18.58 16.19
C PRO A 266 -8.84 -17.47 15.47
N ASP A 267 -8.36 -16.23 15.47
CA ASP A 267 -9.00 -15.06 14.87
C ASP A 267 -8.34 -14.60 13.56
N TRP A 268 -7.69 -15.53 12.86
CA TRP A 268 -7.09 -15.27 11.55
C TRP A 268 -8.13 -14.92 10.48
N LYS A 269 -7.72 -14.07 9.53
CA LYS A 269 -8.50 -13.65 8.35
C LYS A 269 -7.91 -14.17 7.04
N SER A 270 -6.57 -14.22 6.96
CA SER A 270 -5.87 -14.92 5.89
C SER A 270 -4.58 -15.56 6.39
N ILE A 271 -4.24 -16.68 5.76
CA ILE A 271 -2.96 -17.37 5.92
C ILE A 271 -2.31 -17.40 4.54
N THR A 272 -1.12 -16.83 4.43
CA THR A 272 -0.27 -16.93 3.24
C THR A 272 0.84 -17.94 3.50
N LEU A 273 0.86 -19.00 2.71
CA LEU A 273 1.88 -20.03 2.66
C LEU A 273 2.87 -19.68 1.55
N THR A 274 4.13 -19.45 1.88
CA THR A 274 5.19 -19.34 0.86
C THR A 274 5.60 -20.75 0.44
N VAL A 275 5.52 -21.06 -0.86
CA VAL A 275 5.90 -22.38 -1.37
C VAL A 275 7.43 -22.48 -1.29
N PRO A 276 7.97 -23.48 -0.57
CA PRO A 276 9.42 -23.62 -0.41
C PRO A 276 10.07 -23.99 -1.76
N GLU A 277 11.21 -23.38 -2.06
CA GLU A 277 11.97 -23.64 -3.31
C GLU A 277 12.63 -25.02 -3.34
N SER A 278 12.76 -25.69 -2.19
CA SER A 278 13.29 -27.06 -2.06
C SER A 278 12.68 -27.77 -0.85
N ASN A 279 12.74 -29.10 -0.85
CA ASN A 279 12.20 -29.94 0.24
C ASN A 279 12.90 -29.70 1.60
N ASP A 280 14.08 -29.09 1.60
CA ASP A 280 14.86 -28.79 2.80
C ASP A 280 14.68 -27.34 3.28
N ALA A 281 13.93 -26.52 2.54
CA ALA A 281 13.71 -25.12 2.91
C ALA A 281 12.60 -24.98 3.97
N PRO A 282 12.75 -24.04 4.93
CA PRO A 282 11.71 -23.80 5.93
C PRO A 282 10.43 -23.29 5.26
N VAL A 283 9.29 -23.85 5.66
CA VAL A 283 7.98 -23.39 5.23
C VAL A 283 7.59 -22.14 6.03
N VAL A 284 7.41 -21.01 5.35
CA VAL A 284 7.05 -19.73 5.99
C VAL A 284 5.56 -19.46 5.83
N PHE A 285 4.89 -19.21 6.96
CA PHE A 285 3.50 -18.78 7.02
C PHE A 285 3.41 -17.32 7.48
N THR A 286 2.62 -16.52 6.77
CA THR A 286 2.22 -15.17 7.20
C THR A 286 0.75 -15.21 7.57
N VAL A 287 0.44 -14.89 8.83
CA VAL A 287 -0.94 -14.89 9.35
C VAL A 287 -1.38 -13.45 9.55
N ASP A 288 -2.48 -13.09 8.91
CA ASP A 288 -3.12 -11.79 9.08
C ASP A 288 -4.41 -11.94 9.89
N ARG A 289 -4.52 -11.17 10.96
CA ARG A 289 -5.69 -11.10 11.86
C ARG A 289 -6.59 -9.90 11.54
N SER A 290 -6.15 -9.02 10.64
CA SER A 290 -6.81 -7.78 10.28
C SER A 290 -7.74 -7.98 9.08
N ASN A 291 -8.76 -7.10 9.01
CA ASN A 291 -9.54 -6.91 7.79
C ASN A 291 -8.82 -5.96 6.78
N GLY A 292 -7.57 -5.60 7.01
CA GLY A 292 -6.76 -4.71 6.17
C GLY A 292 -5.36 -5.30 5.97
N GLY A 293 -4.89 -5.30 4.72
CA GLY A 293 -3.63 -5.93 4.30
C GLY A 293 -2.37 -5.17 4.68
#